data_AF-A0A1H0FMV9-F1
#
_entry.id   AF-A0A1H0FMV9-F1
#
_cell.length_a   1.000
_cell.length_b   1.000
_cell.length_c   1.000
_cell.angle_alpha   90.00
_cell.angle_beta   90.00
_cell.angle_gamma   90.00
#
_symmetry.space_group_name_H-M   'P 1'
#
loop_
_entity.id
_entity.type
_entity.pdbx_description
1 polymer ?
#
loop_
_entity_poly.entity_id
_entity_poly.type
_entity_poly.pdbx_seq_one_letter_code
_entity_poly.pdbx_strand_id
1 'polypeptide(L)'
;MGLRDRLRGVRHAFGPSPQLGSVRLHPGEDDLEVVGESGYQAALWAICGGSVGDRVRHRIVAVLVPEPTNAYDANVISVHVDGRVVGYLPRDIAAQYLPALHGLMKLAGGHVALDGVIVGGGYYENGPGRLGVWLSHDAETFGGRSGRAGQPSNALEPSMRTGFSEAWRTDAEDDSYDLSWYSSLPVGDRQAVAALRVLLAAERDPIDRHFQFAELEARLYRCRELYDTALDEFDDACRQHDAEMETICQSFMAKWNKVPLLETYRQMAIRQQKNKDWDTCLWWAERGLELYGNDAAREDAVEDLLKRRNQALAKIEARQAPK
;
A
#
# COMPACT_ATOMS: atom_id res chain seq x y z
N MET A 1 -6.06 -51.69 -7.40
CA MET A 1 -5.99 -50.52 -8.31
C MET A 1 -5.89 -49.28 -7.44
N GLY A 2 -4.68 -48.72 -7.33
CA GLY A 2 -4.30 -47.82 -6.25
C GLY A 2 -4.28 -46.35 -6.64
N LEU A 3 -4.81 -45.53 -5.73
CA LEU A 3 -4.51 -44.12 -5.50
C LEU A 3 -2.97 -43.89 -5.50
N ARG A 4 -2.45 -43.17 -6.50
CA ARG A 4 -1.19 -42.38 -6.48
C ARG A 4 -0.87 -41.96 -7.92
N ASP A 5 -1.28 -40.77 -8.32
CA ASP A 5 -0.55 -39.91 -9.25
C ASP A 5 -1.34 -38.64 -9.55
N ARG A 6 -1.03 -37.57 -8.81
CA ARG A 6 -1.23 -36.17 -9.23
C ARG A 6 -0.53 -35.23 -8.22
N LEU A 7 0.79 -35.37 -8.16
CA LEU A 7 1.71 -34.34 -7.70
C LEU A 7 2.79 -34.23 -8.76
N ARG A 8 2.53 -33.44 -9.81
CA ARG A 8 3.59 -32.87 -10.64
C ARG A 8 3.55 -31.37 -10.42
N GLY A 9 4.51 -30.91 -9.60
CA GLY A 9 4.78 -29.51 -9.40
C GLY A 9 4.99 -28.81 -10.74
N VAL A 10 4.34 -27.67 -10.89
CA VAL A 10 4.67 -26.71 -11.93
C VAL A 10 6.05 -26.17 -11.58
N ARG A 11 7.08 -26.76 -12.21
CA ARG A 11 8.40 -26.16 -12.30
C ARG A 11 8.22 -24.89 -13.13
N HIS A 12 8.24 -23.72 -12.51
CA HIS A 12 8.51 -22.49 -13.25
C HIS A 12 9.91 -22.65 -13.85
N ALA A 13 9.96 -22.77 -15.18
CA ALA A 13 11.19 -22.76 -15.93
C ALA A 13 11.87 -21.41 -15.69
N PHE A 14 13.06 -21.45 -15.09
CA PHE A 14 13.98 -20.32 -15.11
C PHE A 14 14.34 -20.04 -16.57
N GLY A 15 13.67 -19.04 -17.16
CA GLY A 15 14.13 -18.45 -18.41
C GLY A 15 15.53 -17.86 -18.21
N PRO A 16 16.37 -17.81 -19.26
CA PRO A 16 17.68 -17.18 -19.16
C PRO A 16 17.50 -15.73 -18.69
N SER A 17 18.25 -15.34 -17.66
CA SER A 17 18.32 -13.96 -17.20
C SER A 17 18.64 -13.06 -18.39
N PRO A 18 17.85 -12.00 -18.66
CA PRO A 18 18.22 -11.04 -19.69
C PRO A 18 19.59 -10.48 -19.32
N GLN A 19 20.51 -10.43 -20.30
CA GLN A 19 21.77 -9.71 -20.13
C GLN A 19 21.40 -8.25 -19.93
N LEU A 20 21.34 -7.80 -18.68
CA LEU A 20 21.09 -6.41 -18.34
C LEU A 20 22.19 -5.58 -19.03
N GLY A 21 21.79 -4.66 -19.90
CA GLY A 21 22.69 -3.63 -20.44
C GLY A 21 23.26 -2.75 -19.31
N SER A 22 23.89 -1.63 -19.65
CA SER A 22 24.39 -0.71 -18.63
C SER A 22 23.28 -0.27 -17.67
N VAL A 23 23.49 -0.43 -16.37
CA VAL A 23 22.56 0.03 -15.33
C VAL A 23 22.95 1.44 -14.90
N ARG A 24 21.99 2.37 -14.88
CA ARG A 24 22.20 3.75 -14.39
C ARG A 24 21.39 3.97 -13.12
N LEU A 25 22.09 4.29 -12.03
CA LEU A 25 21.48 4.68 -10.76
C LEU A 25 20.89 6.10 -10.86
N HIS A 26 19.66 6.26 -10.41
CA HIS A 26 18.97 7.54 -10.26
C HIS A 26 18.63 7.71 -8.77
N PRO A 27 19.38 8.55 -8.04
CA PRO A 27 19.13 8.77 -6.62
C PRO A 27 17.88 9.64 -6.43
N GLY A 28 17.32 9.56 -5.23
CA GLY A 28 16.30 10.48 -4.75
C GLY A 28 16.03 10.23 -3.28
N GLU A 29 15.15 11.03 -2.70
CA GLU A 29 14.89 11.05 -1.25
C GLU A 29 13.43 10.68 -0.93
N ASP A 30 12.59 10.52 -1.95
CA ASP A 30 11.20 10.12 -1.78
C ASP A 30 11.12 8.58 -1.66
N ASP A 31 10.31 8.09 -0.70
CA ASP A 31 10.11 6.66 -0.49
C ASP A 31 9.09 6.09 -1.50
N LEU A 32 9.50 5.02 -2.18
CA LEU A 32 8.69 4.22 -3.10
C LEU A 32 8.58 2.78 -2.59
N GLU A 33 7.38 2.42 -2.16
CA GLU A 33 7.06 1.06 -1.73
C GLU A 33 7.08 0.08 -2.91
N VAL A 34 7.65 -1.10 -2.68
CA VAL A 34 7.51 -2.25 -3.57
C VAL A 34 6.34 -3.10 -3.08
N VAL A 35 5.60 -3.74 -3.98
CA VAL A 35 4.47 -4.61 -3.64
C VAL A 35 4.66 -6.03 -4.17
N GLY A 36 3.99 -6.99 -3.53
CA GLY A 36 3.99 -8.40 -3.94
C GLY A 36 5.19 -9.20 -3.41
N GLU A 37 5.96 -8.66 -2.48
CA GLU A 37 7.19 -9.23 -1.92
C GLU A 37 6.94 -10.52 -1.14
N SER A 38 5.69 -10.77 -0.72
CA SER A 38 5.28 -12.02 -0.09
C SER A 38 5.54 -13.24 -0.99
N GLY A 39 5.45 -13.07 -2.32
CA GLY A 39 5.80 -14.11 -3.30
C GLY A 39 7.31 -14.32 -3.49
N TYR A 40 8.14 -13.40 -2.97
CA TYR A 40 9.58 -13.33 -3.22
C TYR A 40 10.44 -13.44 -1.97
N GLN A 41 9.87 -13.86 -0.83
CA GLN A 41 10.59 -14.00 0.45
C GLN A 41 11.87 -14.84 0.34
N ALA A 42 11.84 -15.95 -0.40
CA ALA A 42 13.03 -16.78 -0.59
C ALA A 42 14.15 -16.02 -1.34
N ALA A 43 13.81 -15.15 -2.28
CA ALA A 43 14.78 -14.32 -2.98
C ALA A 43 15.35 -13.23 -2.06
N LEU A 44 14.49 -12.57 -1.27
CA LEU A 44 14.87 -11.53 -0.31
C LEU A 44 15.84 -12.05 0.74
N TRP A 45 15.55 -13.21 1.36
CA TRP A 45 16.44 -13.83 2.33
C TRP A 45 17.79 -14.20 1.70
N ALA A 46 17.79 -14.71 0.47
CA ALA A 46 19.02 -15.04 -0.24
C ALA A 46 19.88 -13.80 -0.54
N ILE A 47 19.27 -12.67 -0.88
CA ILE A 47 19.97 -11.40 -1.12
C ILE A 47 20.59 -10.88 0.16
N CYS A 48 19.85 -10.89 1.28
CA CYS A 48 20.33 -10.35 2.54
C CYS A 48 21.41 -11.21 3.20
N GLY A 49 21.57 -12.48 2.80
CA GLY A 49 22.53 -13.42 3.38
C GLY A 49 22.19 -13.85 4.82
N GLY A 50 20.99 -13.52 5.30
CA GLY A 50 20.49 -13.89 6.61
C GLY A 50 19.75 -15.22 6.61
N SER A 51 19.57 -15.80 7.79
CA SER A 51 18.67 -16.94 7.98
C SER A 51 17.25 -16.43 8.18
N VAL A 52 16.28 -17.23 7.73
CA VAL A 52 14.86 -16.97 7.94
C VAL A 52 14.62 -16.74 9.44
N GLY A 53 14.16 -15.53 9.78
CA GLY A 53 13.94 -15.08 11.16
C GLY A 53 15.02 -14.18 11.76
N ASP A 54 16.09 -13.86 11.02
CA ASP A 54 17.00 -12.78 11.42
C ASP A 54 16.33 -11.41 11.25
N ARG A 55 16.66 -10.43 12.09
CA ARG A 55 16.22 -9.06 11.85
C ARG A 55 17.15 -8.42 10.80
N VAL A 56 16.59 -7.96 9.69
CA VAL A 56 17.33 -7.50 8.53
C VAL A 56 17.07 -6.01 8.28
N ARG A 57 18.15 -5.28 8.00
CA ARG A 57 18.15 -3.98 7.33
C ARG A 57 19.32 -3.97 6.36
N HIS A 58 19.04 -4.21 5.08
CA HIS A 58 20.06 -4.41 4.05
C HIS A 58 19.86 -3.41 2.92
N ARG A 59 20.84 -2.54 2.68
CA ARG A 59 20.79 -1.57 1.57
C ARG A 59 20.98 -2.31 0.25
N ILE A 60 20.22 -1.90 -0.76
CA ILE A 60 20.21 -2.52 -2.10
C ILE A 60 20.25 -1.45 -3.18
N VAL A 61 20.65 -1.89 -4.37
CA VAL A 61 20.41 -1.17 -5.63
C VAL A 61 19.43 -2.01 -6.43
N ALA A 62 18.24 -1.48 -6.68
CA ALA A 62 17.16 -2.19 -7.35
C ALA A 62 16.99 -1.70 -8.78
N VAL A 63 16.94 -2.62 -9.75
CA VAL A 63 16.72 -2.32 -11.16
C VAL A 63 15.23 -2.39 -11.48
N LEU A 64 14.72 -1.36 -12.16
CA LEU A 64 13.35 -1.31 -12.67
C LEU A 64 13.29 -1.95 -14.05
N VAL A 65 12.41 -2.94 -14.22
CA VAL A 65 12.27 -3.70 -15.46
C VAL A 65 10.81 -3.67 -15.95
N PRO A 66 10.52 -2.94 -17.04
CA PRO A 66 9.20 -3.00 -17.68
C PRO A 66 8.86 -4.38 -18.24
N GLU A 67 7.61 -4.81 -18.07
CA GLU A 67 7.08 -6.06 -18.63
C GLU A 67 5.95 -5.81 -19.64
N PRO A 68 6.24 -5.20 -20.81
CA PRO A 68 5.20 -4.80 -21.77
C PRO A 68 4.44 -5.97 -22.42
N THR A 69 4.92 -7.19 -22.26
CA THR A 69 4.29 -8.42 -22.77
C THR A 69 3.55 -9.21 -21.68
N ASN A 70 3.46 -8.65 -20.46
CA ASN A 70 2.73 -9.27 -19.37
C ASN A 70 1.23 -9.39 -19.74
N ALA A 71 0.67 -10.60 -19.59
CA ALA A 71 -0.67 -10.94 -20.05
C ALA A 71 -1.80 -10.24 -19.24
N TYR A 72 -1.48 -9.71 -18.06
CA TYR A 72 -2.45 -9.10 -17.14
C TYR A 72 -2.44 -7.58 -17.23
N ASP A 73 -1.26 -6.98 -17.32
CA ASP A 73 -1.10 -5.52 -17.44
C ASP A 73 0.24 -5.18 -18.10
N ALA A 74 0.18 -4.48 -19.24
CA ALA A 74 1.36 -4.08 -20.00
C ALA A 74 2.18 -2.96 -19.33
N ASN A 75 1.66 -2.34 -18.26
CA ASN A 75 2.36 -1.30 -17.51
C ASN A 75 3.15 -1.84 -16.31
N VAL A 76 3.20 -3.16 -16.11
CA VAL A 76 3.92 -3.76 -14.99
C VAL A 76 5.40 -3.39 -15.05
N ILE A 77 5.93 -2.99 -13.89
CA ILE A 77 7.36 -2.76 -13.68
C ILE A 77 7.78 -3.68 -12.53
N SER A 78 8.59 -4.68 -12.82
CA SER A 78 9.21 -5.53 -11.81
C SER A 78 10.46 -4.87 -11.23
N VAL A 79 10.69 -5.17 -9.95
CA VAL A 79 11.84 -4.70 -9.19
C VAL A 79 12.81 -5.86 -9.03
N HIS A 80 14.04 -5.66 -9.50
CA HIS A 80 15.08 -6.68 -9.49
C HIS A 80 16.26 -6.28 -8.60
N VAL A 81 16.75 -7.22 -7.80
CA VAL A 81 17.98 -7.06 -7.00
C VAL A 81 18.83 -8.30 -7.24
N ASP A 82 20.12 -8.12 -7.55
CA ASP A 82 21.05 -9.19 -7.92
C ASP A 82 20.47 -10.17 -8.97
N GLY A 83 19.75 -9.62 -9.96
CA GLY A 83 19.11 -10.38 -11.03
C GLY A 83 17.86 -11.16 -10.64
N ARG A 84 17.40 -11.07 -9.39
CA ARG A 84 16.20 -11.72 -8.87
C ARG A 84 15.05 -10.73 -8.75
N VAL A 85 13.84 -11.14 -9.13
CA VAL A 85 12.63 -10.35 -8.85
C VAL A 85 12.38 -10.37 -7.34
N VAL A 86 12.17 -9.19 -6.75
CA VAL A 86 11.86 -9.01 -5.33
C VAL A 86 10.45 -8.46 -5.09
N GLY A 87 9.79 -7.98 -6.15
CA GLY A 87 8.44 -7.45 -6.13
C GLY A 87 8.17 -6.60 -7.37
N TYR A 88 7.17 -5.74 -7.28
CA TYR A 88 6.72 -4.86 -8.36
C TYR A 88 6.45 -3.46 -7.86
N LEU A 89 6.44 -2.48 -8.75
CA LEU A 89 5.86 -1.19 -8.40
C LEU A 89 4.33 -1.30 -8.28
N PRO A 90 3.68 -0.52 -7.39
CA PRO A 90 2.23 -0.41 -7.36
C PRO A 90 1.66 -0.08 -8.73
N ARG A 91 0.52 -0.68 -9.09
CA ARG A 91 -0.02 -0.64 -10.46
C ARG A 91 -0.23 0.77 -11.00
N ASP A 92 -0.75 1.66 -10.17
CA ASP A 92 -0.99 3.07 -10.49
C ASP A 92 0.32 3.85 -10.66
N ILE A 93 1.29 3.63 -9.76
CA ILE A 93 2.62 4.21 -9.86
C ILE A 93 3.34 3.72 -11.11
N ALA A 94 3.27 2.41 -11.40
CA ALA A 94 3.90 1.81 -12.56
C ALA A 94 3.39 2.44 -13.87
N ALA A 95 2.07 2.62 -13.99
CA ALA A 95 1.46 3.30 -15.13
C ALA A 95 1.91 4.77 -15.28
N GLN A 96 2.10 5.48 -14.16
CA GLN A 96 2.64 6.85 -14.18
C GLN A 96 4.12 6.90 -14.58
N TYR A 97 4.91 5.94 -14.10
CA TYR A 97 6.37 5.96 -14.24
C TYR A 97 6.84 5.48 -15.61
N LEU A 98 6.10 4.57 -16.22
CA LEU A 98 6.50 3.87 -17.44
C LEU A 98 6.95 4.81 -18.58
N PRO A 99 6.26 5.93 -18.88
CA PRO A 99 6.70 6.85 -19.94
C PRO A 99 8.07 7.48 -19.65
N ALA A 100 8.29 7.95 -18.42
CA ALA A 100 9.55 8.58 -18.00
C ALA A 100 10.67 7.53 -17.93
N LEU A 101 10.39 6.35 -17.38
CA LEU A 101 11.32 5.23 -17.29
C LEU A 101 11.82 4.81 -18.68
N HIS A 102 10.93 4.69 -19.68
CA HIS A 102 11.34 4.40 -21.06
C HIS A 102 12.26 5.49 -21.63
N GLY A 103 11.97 6.76 -21.35
CA GLY A 103 12.83 7.88 -21.75
C GLY A 103 14.23 7.78 -21.15
N LEU A 104 14.31 7.52 -19.84
CA LEU A 104 15.58 7.35 -19.12
C LEU A 104 16.37 6.15 -19.63
N MET A 105 15.72 5.00 -19.85
CA MET A 105 16.36 3.80 -20.38
C MET A 105 16.94 4.04 -21.78
N LYS A 106 16.19 4.75 -22.64
CA LYS A 106 16.66 5.11 -23.98
C LYS A 106 17.87 6.04 -23.94
N LEU A 107 17.87 7.03 -23.05
CA LEU A 107 18.99 7.97 -22.87
C LEU A 107 20.23 7.31 -22.25
N ALA A 108 20.02 6.37 -21.33
CA ALA A 108 21.09 5.63 -20.68
C ALA A 108 21.67 4.51 -21.55
N GLY A 109 20.94 4.04 -22.57
CA GLY A 109 21.31 2.86 -23.35
C GLY A 109 21.21 1.56 -22.54
N GLY A 110 20.38 1.53 -21.50
CA GLY A 110 20.24 0.38 -20.61
C GLY A 110 19.19 0.61 -19.53
N HIS A 111 19.32 -0.08 -18.39
CA HIS A 111 18.30 -0.08 -17.35
C HIS A 111 18.49 1.05 -16.33
N VAL A 112 17.40 1.44 -15.68
CA VAL A 112 17.39 2.39 -14.57
C VAL A 112 17.35 1.62 -13.26
N ALA A 113 18.16 2.06 -12.30
CA ALA A 113 18.16 1.56 -10.94
C ALA A 113 17.91 2.67 -9.94
N LEU A 114 17.38 2.27 -8.79
CA LEU A 114 17.13 3.11 -7.62
C LEU A 114 17.89 2.54 -6.42
N ASP A 115 18.28 3.40 -5.49
CA ASP A 115 18.69 2.95 -4.17
C ASP A 115 17.48 2.39 -3.42
N GLY A 116 17.72 1.55 -2.42
CA GLY A 116 16.65 1.02 -1.60
C GLY A 116 17.14 0.27 -0.38
N VAL A 117 16.19 -0.31 0.35
CA VAL A 117 16.46 -1.11 1.53
C VAL A 117 15.48 -2.29 1.62
N ILE A 118 16.03 -3.46 1.91
CA ILE A 118 15.26 -4.62 2.37
C ILE A 118 15.23 -4.58 3.89
N VAL A 119 14.05 -4.65 4.48
CA VAL A 119 13.85 -4.56 5.93
C VAL A 119 12.84 -5.58 6.43
N GLY A 120 12.96 -6.01 7.68
CA GLY A 120 12.00 -6.88 8.35
C GLY A 120 12.64 -8.14 8.92
N GLY A 121 11.94 -9.27 8.84
CA GLY A 121 12.40 -10.53 9.41
C GLY A 121 12.14 -10.59 10.92
N GLY A 122 13.02 -11.25 11.68
CA GLY A 122 12.81 -11.56 13.11
C GLY A 122 12.08 -12.90 13.33
N TYR A 123 12.22 -13.48 14.51
CA TYR A 123 11.43 -14.64 14.95
C TYR A 123 10.33 -14.17 15.90
N TYR A 124 9.10 -14.60 15.63
CA TYR A 124 7.91 -14.33 16.43
C TYR A 124 7.27 -15.67 16.85
N GLU A 125 6.31 -15.66 17.77
CA GLU A 125 5.69 -16.90 18.28
C GLU A 125 4.99 -17.72 17.17
N ASN A 126 4.49 -17.06 16.13
CA ASN A 126 3.86 -17.66 14.96
C ASN A 126 4.86 -18.02 13.83
N GLY A 127 6.17 -17.83 14.07
CA GLY A 127 7.24 -18.19 13.16
C GLY A 127 8.06 -17.00 12.67
N PRO A 128 8.86 -17.19 11.61
CA PRO A 128 9.76 -16.17 11.12
C PRO A 128 9.02 -15.07 10.36
N GLY A 129 9.37 -13.81 10.65
CA GLY A 129 8.91 -12.62 9.98
C GLY A 129 9.27 -12.58 8.51
N ARG A 130 8.58 -11.70 7.79
CA ARG A 130 8.80 -11.44 6.37
C ARG A 130 9.64 -10.18 6.15
N LEU A 131 10.27 -10.13 4.99
CA LEU A 131 11.04 -9.00 4.49
C LEU A 131 10.18 -8.18 3.52
N GLY A 132 10.25 -6.85 3.62
CA GLY A 132 9.68 -5.90 2.67
C GLY A 132 10.77 -5.07 1.98
N VAL A 133 10.40 -4.35 0.91
CA VAL A 133 11.36 -3.55 0.12
C VAL A 133 10.87 -2.13 -0.10
N TRP A 134 11.76 -1.17 0.14
CA TRP A 134 11.55 0.26 -0.11
C TRP A 134 12.64 0.78 -1.03
N LEU A 135 12.25 1.58 -2.03
CA LEU A 135 13.16 2.25 -2.94
C LEU A 135 13.16 3.74 -2.67
N SER A 136 14.25 4.42 -3.02
CA SER A 136 14.38 5.87 -2.95
C SER A 136 14.38 6.44 -4.37
N HIS A 137 13.49 7.38 -4.64
CA HIS A 137 13.31 7.96 -5.97
C HIS A 137 13.17 9.48 -5.91
N ASP A 138 13.27 10.13 -7.08
CA ASP A 138 12.91 11.52 -7.26
C ASP A 138 11.61 11.58 -8.06
N ALA A 139 10.53 12.05 -7.44
CA ALA A 139 9.22 12.11 -8.09
C ALA A 139 9.27 12.87 -9.42
N GLU A 140 10.03 13.97 -9.51
CA GLU A 140 10.13 14.80 -10.72
C GLU A 140 10.72 14.02 -11.90
N THR A 141 11.79 13.27 -11.65
CA THR A 141 12.48 12.46 -12.65
C THR A 141 11.55 11.43 -13.30
N PHE A 142 10.55 10.91 -12.57
CA PHE A 142 9.62 9.89 -13.06
C PHE A 142 8.23 10.45 -13.42
N GLY A 143 8.07 11.77 -13.51
CA GLY A 143 6.82 12.41 -13.95
C GLY A 143 5.80 12.66 -12.82
N GLY A 144 6.21 12.54 -11.56
CA GLY A 144 5.52 13.12 -10.41
C GLY A 144 5.75 14.62 -10.38
N ARG A 145 4.70 15.41 -10.11
CA ARG A 145 4.87 16.85 -9.87
C ARG A 145 5.43 17.03 -8.45
N SER A 146 6.68 17.48 -8.31
CA SER A 146 7.21 17.95 -7.04
C SER A 146 6.41 19.13 -6.50
N GLY A 147 6.05 19.06 -5.22
CA GLY A 147 5.96 20.24 -4.38
C GLY A 147 7.27 20.34 -3.59
N ARG A 148 8.22 21.15 -4.03
CA ARG A 148 9.48 21.39 -3.29
C ARG A 148 9.39 22.69 -2.50
N ALA A 149 9.60 22.63 -1.19
CA ALA A 149 10.24 23.67 -0.39
C ALA A 149 10.92 22.99 0.82
N GLY A 150 12.24 23.14 0.96
CA GLY A 150 13.07 22.29 1.81
C GLY A 150 13.58 22.89 3.12
N GLN A 151 14.18 22.02 3.95
CA GLN A 151 15.47 22.19 4.65
C GLN A 151 15.91 20.85 5.30
N PRO A 152 17.20 20.66 5.63
CA PRO A 152 17.83 19.34 5.77
C PRO A 152 17.43 18.62 7.06
N SER A 153 17.03 17.35 6.92
CA SER A 153 16.61 16.49 8.02
C SER A 153 17.82 16.02 8.83
N ASN A 154 17.87 16.46 10.09
CA ASN A 154 18.64 15.82 11.13
C ASN A 154 17.64 15.03 12.00
N ALA A 155 17.93 13.75 12.22
CA ALA A 155 17.24 12.81 13.11
C ALA A 155 15.89 12.22 12.65
N LEU A 156 15.93 10.93 12.31
CA LEU A 156 15.05 9.86 12.82
C LEU A 156 13.57 10.21 13.06
N GLU A 157 12.76 10.36 12.02
CA GLU A 157 11.30 10.24 12.15
C GLU A 157 10.72 9.57 10.88
N PRO A 158 10.15 8.35 10.98
CA PRO A 158 9.60 7.60 9.86
C PRO A 158 8.17 8.05 9.50
N SER A 159 7.95 8.34 8.21
CA SER A 159 6.69 8.80 7.62
C SER A 159 5.66 7.65 7.49
N MET A 160 4.57 7.69 8.27
CA MET A 160 3.62 6.57 8.42
C MET A 160 2.50 6.56 7.35
N ARG A 161 2.46 5.59 6.42
CA ARG A 161 1.45 5.62 5.34
C ARG A 161 0.09 4.97 5.61
N THR A 162 -0.15 3.90 6.33
CA THR A 162 -1.51 3.27 6.35
C THR A 162 -2.04 2.90 7.74
N GLY A 163 -1.25 3.14 8.81
CA GLY A 163 -1.48 2.51 10.11
C GLY A 163 -1.20 1.00 10.09
N PHE A 164 -1.48 0.29 8.99
CA PHE A 164 -1.22 -1.14 8.82
C PHE A 164 0.28 -1.46 8.79
N SER A 165 1.06 -0.63 8.08
CA SER A 165 2.52 -0.76 8.02
C SER A 165 3.23 -0.36 9.32
N GLU A 166 2.53 0.31 10.26
CA GLU A 166 3.08 0.73 11.56
C GLU A 166 2.59 -0.13 12.72
N ALA A 167 1.36 -0.67 12.67
CA ALA A 167 0.92 -1.74 13.54
C ALA A 167 1.77 -3.00 13.35
N TRP A 168 2.13 -3.33 12.11
CA TRP A 168 3.13 -4.37 11.82
C TRP A 168 4.53 -4.03 12.37
N ARG A 169 4.84 -2.75 12.57
CA ARG A 169 6.17 -2.26 13.00
C ARG A 169 6.29 -2.07 14.51
N THR A 170 5.18 -1.76 15.19
CA THR A 170 5.08 -1.52 16.65
C THR A 170 4.57 -2.74 17.41
N ASP A 171 3.94 -3.72 16.76
CA ASP A 171 3.66 -5.04 17.36
C ASP A 171 4.97 -5.73 17.83
N ALA A 172 6.05 -5.55 17.07
CA ALA A 172 7.36 -6.10 17.40
C ALA A 172 8.03 -5.48 18.67
N GLU A 173 7.44 -4.44 19.27
CA GLU A 173 7.94 -3.79 20.49
C GLU A 173 7.05 -4.06 21.73
N ASP A 174 5.76 -4.41 21.59
CA ASP A 174 4.86 -4.64 22.74
C ASP A 174 3.87 -5.84 22.68
N ASP A 175 3.72 -6.57 21.55
CA ASP A 175 2.77 -7.72 21.41
C ASP A 175 1.29 -7.32 21.59
N SER A 176 0.90 -6.22 20.94
CA SER A 176 -0.39 -5.58 21.20
C SER A 176 -1.51 -6.00 20.25
N TYR A 177 -1.22 -6.67 19.14
CA TYR A 177 -2.22 -6.90 18.08
C TYR A 177 -2.23 -8.33 17.57
N ASP A 178 -3.41 -8.96 17.55
CA ASP A 178 -3.58 -10.26 16.91
C ASP A 178 -3.83 -10.07 15.40
N LEU A 179 -2.79 -9.81 14.61
CA LEU A 179 -2.90 -9.77 13.15
C LEU A 179 -2.93 -11.18 12.50
N SER A 180 -3.03 -12.26 13.28
CA SER A 180 -3.02 -13.64 12.76
C SER A 180 -4.23 -13.94 11.87
N TRP A 181 -5.34 -13.23 12.09
CA TRP A 181 -6.53 -13.32 11.26
C TRP A 181 -6.25 -12.96 9.80
N TYR A 182 -5.35 -11.99 9.53
CA TYR A 182 -5.05 -11.52 8.18
C TYR A 182 -4.44 -12.64 7.32
N SER A 183 -3.52 -13.40 7.90
CA SER A 183 -2.87 -14.54 7.24
C SER A 183 -3.80 -15.74 7.05
N SER A 184 -4.89 -15.78 7.83
CA SER A 184 -5.89 -16.85 7.79
C SER A 184 -7.03 -16.56 6.81
N LEU A 185 -7.05 -15.37 6.19
CA LEU A 185 -8.08 -15.01 5.23
C LEU A 185 -8.01 -15.87 3.96
N PRO A 186 -9.17 -16.29 3.42
CA PRO A 186 -9.25 -16.92 2.11
C PRO A 186 -8.64 -16.05 1.01
N VAL A 187 -8.02 -16.70 0.02
CA VAL A 187 -7.44 -16.01 -1.16
C VAL A 187 -8.51 -15.30 -2.00
N GLY A 188 -9.71 -15.86 -2.07
CA GLY A 188 -10.81 -15.29 -2.86
C GLY A 188 -11.54 -14.17 -2.12
N ASP A 189 -11.75 -13.04 -2.80
CA ASP A 189 -12.27 -11.82 -2.17
C ASP A 189 -13.64 -12.02 -1.52
N ARG A 190 -14.57 -12.74 -2.17
CA ARG A 190 -15.90 -13.00 -1.58
C ARG A 190 -15.84 -13.82 -0.30
N GLN A 191 -14.97 -14.82 -0.24
CA GLN A 191 -14.79 -15.64 0.95
C GLN A 191 -14.08 -14.84 2.05
N ALA A 192 -13.11 -13.99 1.70
CA ALA A 192 -12.45 -13.09 2.63
C ALA A 192 -13.42 -12.08 3.24
N VAL A 193 -14.29 -11.46 2.44
CA VAL A 193 -15.37 -10.56 2.91
C VAL A 193 -16.26 -11.25 3.94
N ALA A 194 -16.68 -12.50 3.67
CA ALA A 194 -17.49 -13.27 4.60
C ALA A 194 -16.75 -13.55 5.92
N ALA A 195 -15.47 -13.92 5.86
CA ALA A 195 -14.64 -14.16 7.03
C ALA A 195 -14.41 -12.88 7.86
N LEU A 196 -14.13 -11.76 7.21
CA LEU A 196 -13.92 -10.45 7.85
C LEU A 196 -15.15 -9.97 8.60
N ARG A 197 -16.36 -10.19 8.05
CA ARG A 197 -17.61 -9.88 8.76
C ARG A 197 -17.78 -10.68 10.05
N VAL A 198 -17.32 -11.93 10.06
CA VAL A 198 -17.36 -12.77 11.27
C VAL A 198 -16.34 -12.28 12.30
N LEU A 199 -15.13 -11.93 11.86
CA LEU A 199 -14.09 -11.36 12.72
C LEU A 199 -14.57 -10.05 13.37
N LEU A 200 -15.08 -9.12 12.56
CA LEU A 200 -15.62 -7.84 13.03
C LEU A 200 -16.83 -8.01 13.96
N ALA A 201 -17.58 -9.11 13.90
CA ALA A 201 -18.66 -9.33 14.86
C ALA A 201 -18.14 -9.70 16.26
N ALA A 202 -16.98 -10.36 16.31
CA ALA A 202 -16.35 -10.88 17.52
C ALA A 202 -15.34 -9.91 18.14
N GLU A 203 -14.61 -9.16 17.32
CA GLU A 203 -13.51 -8.29 17.76
C GLU A 203 -14.02 -7.10 18.57
N ARG A 204 -13.27 -6.72 19.62
CA ARG A 204 -13.57 -5.60 20.51
C ARG A 204 -12.44 -4.59 20.60
N ASP A 205 -11.22 -4.95 20.23
CA ASP A 205 -10.11 -4.00 20.21
C ASP A 205 -10.30 -2.95 19.10
N PRO A 206 -10.34 -1.65 19.41
CA PRO A 206 -10.59 -0.62 18.40
C PRO A 206 -9.58 -0.62 17.25
N ILE A 207 -8.31 -0.89 17.53
CA ILE A 207 -7.25 -0.80 16.52
C ILE A 207 -7.28 -2.06 15.62
N ASP A 208 -7.51 -3.25 16.18
CA ASP A 208 -7.69 -4.45 15.36
C ASP A 208 -8.93 -4.36 14.48
N ARG A 209 -10.02 -3.78 15.02
CA ARG A 209 -11.23 -3.50 14.23
C ARG A 209 -10.95 -2.55 13.08
N HIS A 210 -10.16 -1.49 13.29
CA HIS A 210 -9.76 -0.59 12.22
C HIS A 210 -9.08 -1.35 11.07
N PHE A 211 -8.15 -2.25 11.37
CA PHE A 211 -7.48 -3.03 10.34
C PHE A 211 -8.38 -4.03 9.64
N GLN A 212 -9.29 -4.67 10.39
CA GLN A 212 -10.30 -5.54 9.81
C GLN A 212 -11.26 -4.78 8.89
N PHE A 213 -11.69 -3.57 9.27
CA PHE A 213 -12.50 -2.71 8.40
C PHE A 213 -11.74 -2.26 7.17
N ALA A 214 -10.49 -1.80 7.31
CA ALA A 214 -9.66 -1.37 6.17
C ALA A 214 -9.48 -2.50 5.14
N GLU A 215 -9.22 -3.73 5.58
CA GLU A 215 -9.12 -4.88 4.67
C GLU A 215 -10.49 -5.26 4.08
N LEU A 216 -11.58 -5.19 4.87
CA LEU A 216 -12.93 -5.45 4.39
C LEU A 216 -13.32 -4.47 3.27
N GLU A 217 -13.07 -3.18 3.47
CA GLU A 217 -13.29 -2.12 2.48
C GLU A 217 -12.48 -2.39 1.20
N ALA A 218 -11.19 -2.72 1.32
CA ALA A 218 -10.35 -3.04 0.17
C ALA A 218 -10.87 -4.26 -0.62
N ARG A 219 -11.31 -5.31 0.07
CA ARG A 219 -11.88 -6.52 -0.54
C ARG A 219 -13.21 -6.23 -1.23
N LEU A 220 -14.12 -5.51 -0.58
CA LEU A 220 -15.40 -5.11 -1.17
C LEU A 220 -15.20 -4.22 -2.40
N TYR A 221 -14.24 -3.30 -2.36
CA TYR A 221 -13.94 -2.46 -3.52
C TYR A 221 -13.36 -3.27 -4.69
N ARG A 222 -12.55 -4.31 -4.44
CA ARG A 222 -12.13 -5.27 -5.50
C ARG A 222 -13.32 -6.04 -6.09
N CYS A 223 -14.32 -6.36 -5.26
CA CYS A 223 -15.54 -7.04 -5.67
C CYS A 223 -16.51 -6.19 -6.50
N ARG A 224 -16.27 -4.87 -6.69
CA ARG A 224 -17.21 -3.95 -7.35
C ARG A 224 -17.68 -4.37 -8.76
N GLU A 225 -16.85 -5.12 -9.49
CA GLU A 225 -17.18 -5.63 -10.83
C GLU A 225 -17.63 -7.12 -10.79
N LEU A 226 -17.66 -7.74 -9.61
CA LEU A 226 -17.98 -9.16 -9.44
C LEU A 226 -19.46 -9.42 -9.14
N TYR A 227 -20.14 -8.46 -8.50
CA TYR A 227 -21.57 -8.52 -8.22
C TYR A 227 -22.15 -7.12 -7.90
N ASP A 228 -23.41 -6.91 -8.23
CA ASP A 228 -24.04 -5.58 -8.26
C ASP A 228 -24.07 -4.88 -6.88
N THR A 229 -24.25 -5.63 -5.79
CA THR A 229 -24.35 -5.08 -4.42
C THR A 229 -22.99 -4.78 -3.78
N ALA A 230 -21.86 -5.10 -4.44
CA ALA A 230 -20.52 -4.97 -3.83
C ALA A 230 -20.20 -3.54 -3.41
N LEU A 231 -20.66 -2.56 -4.19
CA LEU A 231 -20.43 -1.14 -3.90
C LEU A 231 -21.36 -0.60 -2.82
N ASP A 232 -22.58 -1.11 -2.72
CA ASP A 232 -23.49 -0.78 -1.61
C ASP A 232 -22.96 -1.36 -0.29
N GLU A 233 -22.47 -2.61 -0.34
CA GLU A 233 -21.82 -3.26 0.79
C GLU A 233 -20.53 -2.54 1.21
N PHE A 234 -19.75 -2.03 0.26
CA PHE A 234 -18.59 -1.17 0.53
C PHE A 234 -19.02 0.12 1.25
N ASP A 235 -20.05 0.80 0.75
CA ASP A 235 -20.55 2.03 1.36
C ASP A 235 -21.07 1.80 2.79
N ASP A 236 -21.73 0.65 3.03
CA ASP A 236 -22.15 0.23 4.37
C ASP A 236 -20.97 -0.05 5.31
N ALA A 237 -19.92 -0.72 4.81
CA ALA A 237 -18.71 -1.01 5.59
C ALA A 237 -18.00 0.29 5.99
N CYS A 238 -17.83 1.24 5.07
CA CYS A 238 -17.22 2.54 5.38
C CYS A 238 -18.03 3.33 6.42
N ARG A 239 -19.37 3.29 6.36
CA ARG A 239 -20.22 3.93 7.39
C ARG A 239 -20.08 3.27 8.76
N GLN A 240 -20.00 1.95 8.81
CA GLN A 240 -19.79 1.23 10.08
C GLN A 240 -18.40 1.53 10.66
N HIS A 241 -17.38 1.62 9.81
CA HIS A 241 -16.04 1.99 10.21
C HIS A 241 -16.00 3.41 10.78
N ASP A 242 -16.57 4.40 10.06
CA ASP A 242 -16.65 5.80 10.55
C ASP A 242 -17.38 5.93 11.89
N ALA A 243 -18.43 5.15 12.10
CA ALA A 243 -19.18 5.15 13.36
C ALA A 243 -18.30 4.76 14.58
N GLU A 244 -17.18 4.09 14.35
CA GLU A 244 -16.23 3.67 15.39
C GLU A 244 -14.98 4.57 15.45
N MET A 245 -14.77 5.44 14.47
CA MET A 245 -13.51 6.14 14.25
C MET A 245 -13.10 7.09 15.39
N GLU A 246 -14.03 7.63 16.17
CA GLU A 246 -13.68 8.44 17.34
C GLU A 246 -12.97 7.60 18.42
N THR A 247 -13.49 6.41 18.69
CA THR A 247 -12.88 5.48 19.67
C THR A 247 -11.56 4.93 19.15
N ILE A 248 -11.50 4.64 17.86
CA ILE A 248 -10.29 4.19 17.17
C ILE A 248 -9.21 5.28 17.23
N CYS A 249 -9.54 6.53 16.88
CA CYS A 249 -8.59 7.65 16.93
C CYS A 249 -8.09 7.92 18.36
N GLN A 250 -8.93 7.80 19.38
CA GLN A 250 -8.47 7.88 20.78
C GLN A 250 -7.44 6.79 21.10
N SER A 251 -7.65 5.57 20.59
CA SER A 251 -6.73 4.45 20.77
C SER A 251 -5.41 4.67 20.01
N PHE A 252 -5.47 5.20 18.79
CA PHE A 252 -4.28 5.62 18.04
C PHE A 252 -3.48 6.70 18.76
N MET A 253 -4.14 7.73 19.29
CA MET A 253 -3.48 8.77 20.04
C MET A 253 -2.85 8.25 21.33
N ALA A 254 -3.56 7.37 22.05
CA ALA A 254 -3.01 6.75 23.26
C ALA A 254 -1.76 5.92 22.97
N LYS A 255 -1.72 5.24 21.82
CA LYS A 255 -0.62 4.34 21.48
C LYS A 255 0.54 4.99 20.74
N TRP A 256 0.24 5.77 19.70
CA TRP A 256 1.23 6.32 18.77
C TRP A 256 1.35 7.84 18.85
N ASN A 257 0.49 8.50 19.63
CA ASN A 257 0.41 9.96 19.70
C ASN A 257 0.23 10.62 18.32
N LYS A 258 -0.32 9.85 17.38
CA LYS A 258 -0.55 10.20 15.98
C LYS A 258 -1.73 9.41 15.44
N VAL A 259 -2.43 10.00 14.47
CA VAL A 259 -3.48 9.36 13.68
C VAL A 259 -2.91 8.88 12.35
N PRO A 260 -2.92 7.56 12.06
CA PRO A 260 -2.44 7.02 10.80
C PRO A 260 -3.33 7.43 9.63
N LEU A 261 -2.91 7.13 8.39
CA LEU A 261 -3.75 7.38 7.22
C LEU A 261 -5.09 6.66 7.31
N LEU A 262 -6.15 7.46 7.26
CA LEU A 262 -7.53 7.03 7.23
C LEU A 262 -8.00 6.95 5.77
N GLU A 263 -7.64 5.86 5.07
CA GLU A 263 -7.91 5.68 3.63
C GLU A 263 -9.42 5.72 3.30
N THR A 264 -10.28 5.29 4.23
CA THR A 264 -11.75 5.30 4.12
C THR A 264 -12.28 6.66 3.67
N TYR A 265 -11.84 7.75 4.30
CA TYR A 265 -12.32 9.11 3.99
C TYR A 265 -11.91 9.57 2.60
N ARG A 266 -10.67 9.26 2.20
CA ARG A 266 -10.18 9.55 0.85
C ARG A 266 -10.98 8.78 -0.19
N GLN A 267 -11.17 7.47 0.00
CA GLN A 267 -11.87 6.62 -0.95
C GLN A 267 -13.35 7.00 -1.09
N MET A 268 -14.03 7.29 0.04
CA MET A 268 -15.41 7.73 0.02
C MET A 268 -15.58 9.10 -0.66
N ALA A 269 -14.69 10.07 -0.38
CA ALA A 269 -14.71 11.35 -1.08
C ALA A 269 -14.50 11.18 -2.60
N ILE A 270 -13.54 10.35 -3.05
CA ILE A 270 -13.35 10.01 -4.48
C ILE A 270 -14.63 9.42 -5.07
N ARG A 271 -15.24 8.47 -4.37
CA ARG A 271 -16.42 7.76 -4.84
C ARG A 271 -17.62 8.70 -5.00
N GLN A 272 -17.90 9.54 -4.01
CA GLN A 272 -19.03 10.47 -4.10
C GLN A 272 -18.78 11.59 -5.12
N GLN A 273 -17.53 12.01 -5.29
CA GLN A 273 -17.13 12.87 -6.41
C GLN A 273 -17.45 12.24 -7.78
N LYS A 274 -17.19 10.94 -7.98
CA LYS A 274 -17.56 10.23 -9.22
C LYS A 274 -19.07 10.17 -9.43
N ASN A 275 -19.83 10.03 -8.34
CA ASN A 275 -21.31 10.06 -8.36
C ASN A 275 -21.88 11.47 -8.53
N LYS A 276 -21.03 12.51 -8.51
CA LYS A 276 -21.42 13.94 -8.48
C LYS A 276 -22.30 14.29 -7.27
N ASP A 277 -22.22 13.48 -6.21
CA ASP A 277 -22.81 13.79 -4.92
C ASP A 277 -21.80 14.63 -4.13
N TRP A 278 -21.84 15.93 -4.40
CA TRP A 278 -20.89 16.87 -3.81
C TRP A 278 -21.14 17.12 -2.33
N ASP A 279 -22.39 17.01 -1.87
CA ASP A 279 -22.74 17.18 -0.46
C ASP A 279 -22.15 16.02 0.37
N THR A 280 -22.32 14.77 -0.08
CA THR A 280 -21.73 13.61 0.62
C THR A 280 -20.20 13.56 0.45
N CYS A 281 -19.66 13.97 -0.70
CA CYS A 281 -18.21 14.12 -0.89
C CYS A 281 -17.60 15.12 0.11
N LEU A 282 -18.26 16.27 0.30
CA LEU A 282 -17.84 17.28 1.25
C LEU A 282 -17.82 16.71 2.67
N TRP A 283 -18.90 16.04 3.06
CA TRP A 283 -19.02 15.45 4.40
C TRP A 283 -17.88 14.46 4.70
N TRP A 284 -17.58 13.53 3.79
CA TRP A 284 -16.48 12.57 3.99
C TRP A 284 -15.12 13.26 4.07
N ALA A 285 -14.88 14.30 3.27
CA ALA A 285 -13.63 15.05 3.32
C ALA A 285 -13.48 15.82 4.63
N GLU A 286 -14.54 16.50 5.09
CA GLU A 286 -14.54 17.24 6.36
C GLU A 286 -14.41 16.31 7.56
N ARG A 287 -15.12 15.18 7.54
CA ARG A 287 -15.06 14.18 8.61
C ARG A 287 -13.66 13.60 8.78
N GLY A 288 -12.98 13.27 7.69
CA GLY A 288 -11.58 12.80 7.76
C GLY A 288 -10.63 13.88 8.29
N LEU A 289 -10.82 15.15 7.88
CA LEU A 289 -10.03 16.28 8.39
C LEU A 289 -10.25 16.52 9.89
N GLU A 290 -11.49 16.38 10.36
CA GLU A 290 -11.83 16.47 11.78
C GLU A 290 -11.11 15.39 12.60
N LEU A 291 -11.13 14.14 12.12
CA LEU A 291 -10.49 13.02 12.81
C LEU A 291 -8.96 13.11 12.84
N TYR A 292 -8.35 13.68 11.79
CA TYR A 292 -6.91 13.96 11.82
C TYR A 292 -6.56 15.07 12.81
N GLY A 293 -7.37 16.13 12.90
CA GLY A 293 -7.03 17.32 13.67
C GLY A 293 -5.65 17.86 13.30
N ASN A 294 -4.76 18.00 14.29
CA ASN A 294 -3.34 18.34 14.10
C ASN A 294 -2.42 17.13 14.23
N ASP A 295 -2.99 15.93 14.36
CA ASP A 295 -2.30 14.73 14.81
C ASP A 295 -2.08 13.72 13.68
N ALA A 296 -2.36 14.12 12.43
CA ALA A 296 -2.06 13.30 11.27
C ALA A 296 -0.58 12.87 11.27
N ALA A 297 -0.36 11.58 11.03
CA ALA A 297 0.96 11.03 10.80
C ALA A 297 1.51 11.43 9.41
N ARG A 298 0.63 11.85 8.50
CA ARG A 298 0.97 12.27 7.14
C ARG A 298 0.23 13.53 6.72
N GLU A 299 0.99 14.59 6.51
CA GLU A 299 0.47 15.89 6.06
C GLU A 299 -0.14 15.81 4.66
N ASP A 300 0.40 14.99 3.76
CA ASP A 300 -0.13 14.84 2.40
C ASP A 300 -1.52 14.17 2.36
N ALA A 301 -1.84 13.36 3.37
CA ALA A 301 -3.19 12.80 3.54
C ALA A 301 -4.21 13.91 3.87
N VAL A 302 -3.83 14.84 4.75
CA VAL A 302 -4.63 16.03 5.10
C VAL A 302 -4.78 16.94 3.88
N GLU A 303 -3.70 17.18 3.13
CA GLU A 303 -3.75 17.98 1.91
C GLU A 303 -4.70 17.40 0.85
N ASP A 304 -4.70 16.09 0.66
CA ASP A 304 -5.60 15.44 -0.31
C ASP A 304 -7.08 15.66 0.08
N LEU A 305 -7.42 15.49 1.36
CA LEU A 305 -8.78 15.77 1.85
C LEU A 305 -9.13 17.25 1.75
N LEU A 306 -8.20 18.18 2.04
CA LEU A 306 -8.41 19.61 1.83
C LEU A 306 -8.71 19.94 0.36
N LYS A 307 -7.96 19.36 -0.57
CA LYS A 307 -8.18 19.53 -2.02
C LYS A 307 -9.59 19.05 -2.40
N ARG A 308 -10.03 17.90 -1.89
CA ARG A 308 -11.36 17.34 -2.14
C ARG A 308 -12.48 18.18 -1.55
N ARG A 309 -12.35 18.58 -0.27
CA ARG A 309 -13.29 19.49 0.40
C ARG A 309 -13.49 20.76 -0.39
N ASN A 310 -12.39 21.43 -0.76
CA ASN A 310 -12.43 22.69 -1.51
C ASN A 310 -13.07 22.50 -2.90
N GLN A 311 -12.78 21.38 -3.57
CA GLN A 311 -13.42 21.05 -4.85
C GLN A 311 -14.93 20.82 -4.68
N ALA A 312 -15.37 20.10 -3.64
CA ALA A 312 -16.77 19.85 -3.37
C ALA A 312 -17.53 21.15 -3.03
N LEU A 313 -16.96 22.01 -2.17
CA LEU A 313 -17.49 23.34 -1.86
C LEU A 313 -17.70 24.17 -3.13
N ALA A 314 -16.67 24.29 -3.97
CA ALA A 314 -16.77 25.05 -5.22
C ALA A 314 -17.89 24.51 -6.15
N LYS A 315 -18.14 23.20 -6.14
CA LYS A 315 -19.24 22.59 -6.92
C LYS A 315 -20.61 22.87 -6.32
N ILE A 316 -20.74 22.86 -5.00
CA ILE A 316 -21.99 23.19 -4.29
C ILE A 316 -22.33 24.67 -4.51
N GLU A 317 -21.36 25.56 -4.34
CA GLU A 317 -21.53 27.01 -4.58
C GLU A 317 -21.95 27.30 -6.02
N ALA A 318 -21.26 26.69 -7.00
CA ALA A 318 -21.61 26.86 -8.42
C ALA A 318 -23.01 26.33 -8.76
N ARG A 319 -23.52 25.32 -8.03
CA ARG A 319 -24.90 24.82 -8.15
C ARG A 319 -25.92 25.80 -7.58
N GLN A 320 -25.55 26.58 -6.57
CA GLN A 320 -26.42 27.53 -5.85
C GLN A 320 -26.36 28.96 -6.40
N ALA A 321 -25.36 29.29 -7.21
CA ALA A 321 -25.24 30.61 -7.83
C ALA A 321 -26.45 30.90 -8.74
N PRO A 322 -27.08 32.09 -8.63
CA PRO A 322 -28.17 32.48 -9.52
C PRO A 322 -27.67 32.57 -10.97
N LYS A 323 -28.48 32.08 -11.90
CA LYS A 323 -28.21 32.17 -13.35
C LYS A 323 -28.31 33.60 -13.85
#